data_AF-A0A090WRC6-F1
#
_entry.id   AF-A0A090WRC6-F1
#
_cell.length_a   1.000
_cell.length_b   1.000
_cell.length_c   1.000
_cell.angle_alpha   90.00
_cell.angle_beta   90.00
_cell.angle_gamma   90.00
#
_symmetry.space_group_name_H-M   'P 1'
#
loop_
_entity.id
_entity.type
_entity.pdbx_description
1 polymer ?
#
loop_
_entity_poly.entity_id
_entity_poly.type
_entity_poly.pdbx_seq_one_letter_code
_entity_poly.pdbx_strand_id
1 'polypeptide(L)'
;MSKFIFYIFLIGLFLSLVSCGISGIEAKRGLIAYLKMHHKDKYEVLTFKRDFNAASMNPDLFWVELKLKENPDIVINFDWNAKNKALYIASHNRHDLSIESLTRYQQQEIVLREEMHETLDADVVDMEVNVFNHTISITLDKEPTQRDFEAFSRKFVTFCKITQTHGLKKHM
;
A
#
# COMPACT_ATOMS: atom_id res chain seq x y z
N MET A 1 -2.95 26.04 46.17
CA MET A 1 -3.51 26.74 44.98
C MET A 1 -2.49 26.94 43.86
N SER A 2 -1.28 27.47 44.11
CA SER A 2 -0.31 27.74 43.01
C SER A 2 0.15 26.49 42.25
N LYS A 3 0.33 25.34 42.92
CA LYS A 3 0.68 24.07 42.26
C LYS A 3 -0.40 23.61 41.26
N PHE A 4 -1.68 23.80 41.59
CA PHE A 4 -2.80 23.45 40.72
C PHE A 4 -2.87 24.35 39.48
N ILE A 5 -2.66 25.65 39.67
CA ILE A 5 -2.58 26.64 38.58
C ILE A 5 -1.39 26.33 37.66
N PHE A 6 -0.26 25.92 38.23
CA PHE A 6 0.92 25.51 37.47
C PHE A 6 0.65 24.27 36.60
N TYR A 7 -0.06 23.25 37.10
CA TYR A 7 -0.44 22.09 36.29
C TYR A 7 -1.44 22.44 35.18
N ILE A 8 -2.41 23.32 35.44
CA ILE A 8 -3.34 23.81 34.41
C ILE A 8 -2.58 24.58 33.31
N PHE A 9 -1.61 25.41 33.70
CA PHE A 9 -0.77 26.14 32.75
C PHE A 9 0.12 25.20 31.93
N LEU A 10 0.71 24.17 32.54
CA LEU A 10 1.48 23.14 31.86
C LEU A 10 0.61 22.33 30.88
N ILE A 11 -0.60 21.93 31.28
CA ILE A 11 -1.53 21.22 30.41
C ILE A 11 -1.95 22.11 29.23
N GLY A 12 -2.29 23.38 29.48
CA GLY A 12 -2.61 24.35 28.44
C GLY A 12 -1.44 24.58 27.47
N LEU A 13 -0.21 24.68 27.99
CA LEU A 13 1.01 24.81 27.20
C LEU A 13 1.26 23.55 26.36
N PHE A 14 1.16 22.35 26.95
CA PHE A 14 1.30 21.09 26.22
C PHE A 14 0.22 20.90 25.16
N LEU A 15 -1.04 21.27 25.45
CA LEU A 15 -2.14 21.25 24.47
C LEU A 15 -1.90 22.25 23.33
N SER A 16 -1.29 23.41 23.61
CA SER A 16 -0.92 24.39 22.59
C SER A 16 0.28 23.97 21.73
N LEU A 17 1.11 23.05 22.23
CA LEU A 17 2.25 22.47 21.52
C LEU A 17 1.86 21.26 20.65
N VAL A 18 0.61 20.76 20.76
CA VAL A 18 0.06 19.82 19.78
C VAL A 18 -0.15 20.60 18.49
N SER A 19 0.88 20.58 17.64
CA SER A 19 0.92 21.25 16.34
C SER A 19 -0.43 21.14 15.64
N CYS A 20 -1.07 22.28 15.40
CA CYS A 20 -2.29 22.39 14.62
C CYS A 20 -1.95 22.06 13.15
N GLY A 21 -1.90 20.76 12.83
CA GLY A 21 -1.65 20.30 11.47
C GLY A 21 -2.75 20.74 10.52
N ILE A 22 -2.48 20.62 9.23
CA ILE A 22 -3.41 20.98 8.16
C ILE A 22 -4.74 20.28 8.38
N SER A 23 -5.84 21.01 8.18
CA SER A 23 -7.19 20.46 8.35
C SER A 23 -7.43 19.32 7.35
N GLY A 24 -8.24 18.32 7.72
CA GLY A 24 -8.52 17.20 6.82
C GLY A 24 -9.19 17.62 5.51
N ILE A 25 -10.01 18.68 5.56
CA ILE A 25 -10.69 19.25 4.38
C ILE A 25 -9.66 19.87 3.42
N GLU A 26 -8.74 20.69 3.96
CA GLU A 26 -7.69 21.32 3.16
C GLU A 26 -6.73 20.29 2.58
N ALA A 27 -6.31 19.30 3.39
CA ALA A 27 -5.45 18.22 2.96
C ALA A 27 -6.08 17.40 1.82
N LYS A 28 -7.36 17.03 1.93
CA LYS A 28 -8.10 16.31 0.88
C LYS A 28 -8.24 17.13 -0.39
N ARG A 29 -8.50 18.44 -0.28
CA ARG A 29 -8.54 19.35 -1.44
C ARG A 29 -7.19 19.40 -2.15
N GLY A 30 -6.10 19.46 -1.38
CA GLY A 30 -4.73 19.40 -1.91
C GLY A 30 -4.45 18.11 -2.69
N LEU A 31 -4.82 16.96 -2.13
CA LEU A 31 -4.71 15.67 -2.81
C LEU A 31 -5.52 15.65 -4.11
N ILE A 32 -6.79 16.06 -4.10
CA ILE A 32 -7.64 16.07 -5.30
C ILE A 32 -7.02 16.96 -6.40
N ALA A 33 -6.50 18.14 -6.03
CA ALA A 33 -5.83 19.03 -6.98
C ALA A 33 -4.57 18.37 -7.57
N TYR A 34 -3.78 17.69 -6.75
CA TYR A 34 -2.61 16.93 -7.19
C TYR A 34 -3.00 15.82 -8.17
N LEU A 35 -4.02 15.02 -7.84
CA LEU A 35 -4.53 13.94 -8.70
C LEU A 35 -5.03 14.47 -10.04
N LYS A 36 -5.73 15.61 -10.04
CA LYS A 36 -6.19 16.25 -11.27
C LYS A 36 -5.04 16.72 -12.15
N MET A 37 -4.04 17.37 -11.54
CA MET A 37 -2.90 17.94 -12.24
C MET A 37 -1.96 16.89 -12.83
N HIS A 38 -1.63 15.86 -12.04
CA HIS A 38 -0.59 14.89 -12.41
C HIS A 38 -1.16 13.60 -13.02
N HIS A 39 -2.38 13.22 -12.62
CA HIS A 39 -2.96 11.93 -12.98
C HIS A 39 -4.29 12.08 -13.74
N LYS A 40 -4.67 13.29 -14.17
CA LYS A 40 -5.84 13.57 -15.03
C LYS A 40 -7.14 12.91 -14.55
N ASP A 41 -7.38 12.92 -13.25
CA ASP A 41 -8.57 12.30 -12.63
C ASP A 41 -8.73 10.79 -12.90
N LYS A 42 -7.63 10.05 -13.18
CA LYS A 42 -7.62 8.59 -13.36
C LYS A 42 -8.10 7.80 -12.12
N TYR A 43 -8.01 8.41 -10.95
CA TYR A 43 -8.27 7.75 -9.67
C TYR A 43 -9.50 8.33 -8.97
N GLU A 44 -10.18 7.48 -8.21
CA GLU A 44 -11.21 7.83 -7.24
C GLU A 44 -10.65 7.67 -5.82
N VAL A 45 -10.87 8.66 -4.95
CA VAL A 45 -10.45 8.58 -3.54
C VAL A 45 -11.48 7.77 -2.76
N LEU A 46 -11.10 6.57 -2.31
CA LEU A 46 -11.95 5.71 -1.47
C LEU A 46 -11.88 6.14 -0.01
N THR A 47 -10.66 6.21 0.52
CA THR A 47 -10.40 6.52 1.92
C THR A 47 -9.44 7.70 2.00
N PHE A 48 -9.72 8.62 2.93
CA PHE A 48 -8.82 9.71 3.28
C PHE A 48 -8.96 9.97 4.78
N LYS A 49 -8.00 9.49 5.57
CA LYS A 49 -8.02 9.59 7.03
C LYS A 49 -6.67 10.11 7.53
N ARG A 50 -6.67 10.89 8.61
CA ARG A 50 -5.42 11.35 9.22
C ARG A 50 -4.67 10.14 9.76
N ASP A 51 -3.42 9.97 9.37
CA ASP A 51 -2.56 8.91 9.86
C ASP A 51 -1.55 9.48 10.85
N PHE A 52 -2.06 9.81 12.05
CA PHE A 52 -1.21 10.24 13.14
C PHE A 52 -0.67 9.00 13.86
N ASN A 53 0.56 8.63 13.55
CA ASN A 53 1.29 7.60 14.29
C ASN A 53 2.18 8.26 15.35
N ALA A 54 2.16 7.73 16.59
CA ALA A 54 3.05 8.16 17.67
C ALA A 54 4.54 8.08 17.29
N ALA A 55 4.91 7.20 16.36
CA ALA A 55 6.27 7.10 15.84
C ALA A 55 6.66 8.24 14.88
N SER A 56 5.73 8.75 14.07
CA SER A 56 6.01 9.84 13.13
C SER A 56 5.79 11.22 13.76
N MET A 57 4.89 11.32 14.75
CA MET A 57 4.40 12.56 15.36
C MET A 57 4.06 13.67 14.33
N ASN A 58 3.76 13.27 13.09
CA ASN A 58 3.54 14.22 12.01
C ASN A 58 2.03 14.42 11.84
N PRO A 59 1.48 15.57 12.26
CA PRO A 59 0.05 15.81 12.18
C PRO A 59 -0.42 15.99 10.73
N ASP A 60 0.48 16.19 9.76
CA ASP A 60 0.16 16.45 8.36
C ASP A 60 0.15 15.18 7.48
N LEU A 61 0.29 13.99 8.06
CA LEU A 61 0.18 12.72 7.35
C LEU A 61 -1.26 12.21 7.29
N PHE A 62 -1.63 11.71 6.13
CA PHE A 62 -2.95 11.15 5.84
C PHE A 62 -2.81 9.86 5.06
N TRP A 63 -3.42 8.79 5.56
CA TRP A 63 -3.60 7.55 4.81
C TRP A 63 -4.62 7.77 3.69
N VAL A 64 -4.24 7.38 2.48
CA VAL A 64 -5.04 7.50 1.27
C VAL A 64 -5.21 6.14 0.63
N GLU A 65 -6.45 5.81 0.27
CA GLU A 65 -6.74 4.71 -0.65
C GLU A 65 -7.33 5.28 -1.94
N LEU A 66 -6.74 4.91 -3.06
CA LEU A 66 -7.20 5.27 -4.39
C LEU A 66 -7.62 4.03 -5.15
N LYS A 67 -8.72 4.14 -5.88
CA LYS A 67 -9.19 3.14 -6.83
C LYS A 67 -8.97 3.66 -8.25
N LEU A 68 -8.41 2.83 -9.13
CA LEU A 68 -8.29 3.19 -10.54
C LEU A 68 -9.67 3.14 -11.21
N LYS A 69 -10.08 4.21 -11.90
CA LYS A 69 -11.42 4.26 -12.53
C LYS A 69 -11.56 3.31 -13.71
N GLU A 70 -10.49 3.12 -14.48
CA GLU A 70 -10.47 2.25 -15.66
C GLU A 70 -10.54 0.76 -15.28
N ASN A 71 -10.04 0.40 -14.09
CA ASN A 71 -10.14 -0.96 -13.55
C ASN A 71 -10.30 -0.88 -12.01
N PRO A 72 -11.54 -1.01 -11.51
CA PRO A 72 -11.87 -0.91 -10.08
C PRO A 72 -11.19 -1.93 -9.16
N ASP A 73 -10.67 -3.04 -9.70
CA ASP A 73 -9.97 -4.07 -8.92
C ASP A 73 -8.58 -3.58 -8.46
N ILE A 74 -8.06 -2.53 -9.09
CA ILE A 74 -6.81 -1.90 -8.69
C ILE A 74 -7.09 -0.83 -7.64
N VAL A 75 -6.81 -1.21 -6.39
CA VAL A 75 -6.82 -0.31 -5.24
C VAL A 75 -5.39 -0.19 -4.71
N ILE A 76 -4.89 1.03 -4.63
CA ILE A 76 -3.57 1.35 -4.08
C ILE A 76 -3.72 2.18 -2.81
N ASN A 77 -2.73 2.08 -1.94
CA ASN A 77 -2.68 2.88 -0.72
C ASN A 77 -1.29 3.50 -0.52
N PHE A 78 -1.27 4.65 0.14
CA PHE A 78 -0.05 5.37 0.48
C PHE A 78 -0.34 6.46 1.52
N ASP A 79 0.72 6.98 2.12
CA ASP A 79 0.66 8.15 2.98
C ASP A 79 0.84 9.43 2.17
N TRP A 80 -0.05 10.39 2.39
CA TRP A 80 -0.01 11.72 1.82
C TRP A 80 0.48 12.73 2.87
N ASN A 81 1.56 13.45 2.54
CA ASN A 81 2.02 14.58 3.34
C ASN A 81 1.34 15.86 2.86
N ALA A 82 0.34 16.32 3.61
CA ALA A 82 -0.45 17.49 3.26
C ALA A 82 0.37 18.79 3.22
N LYS A 83 1.42 18.88 4.05
CA LYS A 83 2.31 20.06 4.13
C LYS A 83 3.15 20.20 2.87
N ASN A 84 3.70 19.08 2.40
CA ASN A 84 4.54 19.05 1.20
C ASN A 84 3.75 18.85 -0.09
N LYS A 85 2.46 18.50 0.01
CA LYS A 85 1.60 18.11 -1.11
C LYS A 85 2.25 17.03 -1.98
N ALA A 86 2.79 16.02 -1.32
CA ALA A 86 3.50 14.93 -1.96
C ALA A 86 3.24 13.62 -1.21
N LEU A 87 3.49 12.50 -1.89
CA LEU A 87 3.51 11.20 -1.24
C LEU A 87 4.62 11.19 -0.18
N TYR A 88 4.29 10.68 1.00
CA TYR A 88 5.26 10.47 2.05
C TYR A 88 6.02 9.18 1.78
N ILE A 89 7.33 9.30 1.66
CA ILE A 89 8.26 8.17 1.53
C ILE A 89 9.14 8.20 2.77
N ALA A 90 9.01 7.19 3.62
CA ALA A 90 9.94 7.01 4.73
C ALA A 90 11.37 6.91 4.18
N SER A 91 12.32 7.64 4.77
CA SER A 91 13.70 7.82 4.27
C SER A 91 14.50 6.53 4.04
N HIS A 92 14.02 5.39 4.53
CA HIS A 92 14.66 4.08 4.40
C HIS A 92 14.17 3.28 3.18
N ASN A 93 13.11 3.73 2.50
CA ASN A 93 12.59 3.06 1.30
C ASN A 93 13.32 3.56 0.05
N ARG A 94 14.06 2.65 -0.61
CA ARG A 94 14.77 2.91 -1.87
C ARG A 94 13.93 2.66 -3.14
N HIS A 95 12.68 2.25 -2.98
CA HIS A 95 11.80 1.89 -4.09
C HIS A 95 10.99 3.09 -4.59
N ASP A 96 10.64 3.09 -5.88
CA ASP A 96 9.71 4.07 -6.45
C ASP A 96 8.29 3.83 -5.91
N LEU A 97 7.85 4.73 -5.05
CA LEU A 97 6.52 4.72 -4.42
C LEU A 97 5.56 5.71 -5.07
N SER A 98 5.81 6.09 -6.33
CA SER A 98 4.85 6.89 -7.10
C SER A 98 3.51 6.17 -7.26
N ILE A 99 2.44 6.95 -7.44
CA ILE A 99 1.08 6.44 -7.69
C ILE A 99 1.07 5.49 -8.90
N GLU A 100 1.80 5.80 -9.96
CA GLU A 100 1.95 4.93 -11.14
C GLU A 100 2.62 3.59 -10.81
N SER A 101 3.70 3.62 -10.03
CA SER A 101 4.41 2.40 -9.67
C SER A 101 3.56 1.51 -8.77
N LEU A 102 2.86 2.08 -7.79
CA LEU A 102 1.90 1.34 -6.96
C LEU A 102 0.78 0.71 -7.80
N THR A 103 0.22 1.46 -8.75
CA THR A 103 -0.80 0.94 -9.68
C THR A 103 -0.27 -0.22 -10.52
N ARG A 104 0.94 -0.10 -11.06
CA ARG A 104 1.60 -1.16 -11.82
C ARG A 104 1.88 -2.38 -10.95
N TYR A 105 2.30 -2.21 -9.71
CA TYR A 105 2.54 -3.33 -8.79
C TYR A 105 1.24 -4.07 -8.50
N GLN A 106 0.15 -3.35 -8.23
CA GLN A 106 -1.16 -3.97 -8.01
C GLN A 106 -1.66 -4.72 -9.26
N GLN A 107 -1.44 -4.17 -10.46
CA GLN A 107 -1.74 -4.85 -11.72
C GLN A 107 -0.96 -6.16 -11.88
N GLN A 108 0.34 -6.12 -11.60
CA GLN A 108 1.20 -7.30 -11.66
C GLN A 108 0.79 -8.34 -10.62
N GLU A 109 0.42 -7.89 -9.42
CA GLU A 109 -0.03 -8.77 -8.34
C GLU A 109 -1.30 -9.53 -8.72
N ILE A 110 -2.30 -8.84 -9.27
CA ILE A 110 -3.57 -9.45 -9.73
C ILE A 110 -3.28 -10.53 -10.77
N VAL A 111 -2.53 -10.19 -11.83
CA VAL A 111 -2.18 -11.15 -12.89
C VAL A 111 -1.40 -12.34 -12.33
N LEU A 112 -0.39 -12.08 -11.49
CA LEU A 112 0.43 -13.14 -10.91
C LEU A 112 -0.43 -14.07 -10.04
N ARG A 113 -1.31 -13.50 -9.22
CA ARG A 113 -2.20 -14.24 -8.34
C ARG A 113 -3.16 -15.12 -9.15
N GLU A 114 -3.74 -14.61 -10.23
CA GLU A 114 -4.61 -15.38 -11.14
C GLU A 114 -3.84 -16.55 -11.77
N GLU A 115 -2.69 -16.29 -12.40
CA GLU A 115 -1.87 -17.34 -13.04
C GLU A 115 -1.38 -18.39 -12.04
N MET A 116 -1.06 -17.98 -10.80
CA MET A 116 -0.68 -18.89 -9.73
C MET A 116 -1.85 -19.73 -9.23
N HIS A 117 -3.04 -19.15 -9.06
CA HIS A 117 -4.24 -19.92 -8.72
C HIS A 117 -4.56 -20.97 -9.79
N GLU A 118 -4.48 -20.61 -11.07
CA GLU A 118 -4.69 -21.55 -12.18
C GLU A 118 -3.66 -22.69 -12.18
N THR A 119 -2.40 -22.40 -11.85
CA THR A 119 -1.32 -23.40 -11.90
C THR A 119 -1.23 -24.27 -10.65
N LEU A 120 -1.52 -23.71 -9.48
CA LEU A 120 -1.34 -24.38 -8.19
C LEU A 120 -2.58 -25.13 -7.71
N ASP A 121 -3.78 -24.74 -8.18
CA ASP A 121 -5.06 -25.44 -7.97
C ASP A 121 -5.48 -25.60 -6.48
N ALA A 122 -6.45 -26.48 -6.20
CA ALA A 122 -7.13 -26.79 -4.93
C ALA A 122 -6.24 -27.10 -3.70
N ASP A 123 -4.92 -27.20 -3.88
CA ASP A 123 -3.97 -27.43 -2.78
C ASP A 123 -3.73 -26.13 -1.97
N VAL A 124 -4.10 -24.96 -2.51
CA VAL A 124 -3.88 -23.65 -1.89
C VAL A 124 -5.15 -23.13 -1.22
N VAL A 125 -5.10 -22.94 0.10
CA VAL A 125 -6.18 -22.35 0.90
C VAL A 125 -6.18 -20.83 0.78
N ASP A 126 -5.00 -20.24 0.84
CA ASP A 126 -4.82 -18.80 0.76
C ASP A 126 -3.47 -18.48 0.12
N MET A 127 -3.42 -17.35 -0.59
CA MET A 127 -2.22 -16.89 -1.27
C MET A 127 -2.10 -15.38 -1.15
N GLU A 128 -0.99 -14.95 -0.55
CA GLU A 128 -0.60 -13.56 -0.51
C GLU A 128 0.57 -13.35 -1.47
N VAL A 129 0.35 -12.53 -2.51
CA VAL A 129 1.40 -12.10 -3.43
C VAL A 129 1.74 -10.66 -3.09
N ASN A 130 3.02 -10.38 -2.84
CA ASN A 130 3.51 -9.03 -2.65
C ASN A 130 4.63 -8.74 -3.64
N VAL A 131 4.26 -8.14 -4.76
CA VAL A 131 5.19 -7.80 -5.84
C VAL A 131 6.24 -6.78 -5.39
N PHE A 132 5.86 -5.86 -4.50
CA PHE A 132 6.74 -4.82 -3.97
C PHE A 132 7.86 -5.40 -3.09
N ASN A 133 7.53 -6.34 -2.21
CA ASN A 133 8.49 -6.99 -1.31
C ASN A 133 9.12 -8.24 -1.92
N HIS A 134 8.75 -8.62 -3.14
CA HIS A 134 9.17 -9.85 -3.80
C HIS A 134 8.89 -11.11 -2.97
N THR A 135 7.74 -11.14 -2.28
CA THR A 135 7.34 -12.27 -1.45
C THR A 135 6.05 -12.89 -1.98
N ILE A 136 5.98 -14.22 -1.91
CA ILE A 136 4.76 -14.97 -2.12
C ILE A 136 4.60 -15.90 -0.91
N SER A 137 3.47 -15.77 -0.22
CA SER A 137 3.10 -16.61 0.91
C SER A 137 1.94 -17.49 0.49
N ILE A 138 2.05 -18.79 0.74
CA ILE A 138 1.07 -19.78 0.31
C ILE A 138 0.68 -20.60 1.54
N THR A 139 -0.61 -20.58 1.85
CA THR A 139 -1.19 -21.34 2.96
C THR A 139 -1.80 -22.61 2.39
N LEU A 140 -1.43 -23.75 2.98
CA LEU A 140 -1.97 -25.07 2.66
C LEU A 140 -2.96 -25.50 3.74
N ASP A 141 -3.89 -26.39 3.39
CA ASP A 141 -4.93 -26.90 4.29
C ASP A 141 -4.39 -27.76 5.43
N LYS A 142 -3.26 -28.41 5.20
CA LYS A 142 -2.56 -29.28 6.13
C LYS A 142 -1.05 -29.17 5.94
N GLU A 143 -0.32 -29.66 6.93
CA GLU A 143 1.13 -29.81 6.80
C GLU A 143 1.44 -30.79 5.65
N PRO A 144 2.18 -30.34 4.62
CA PRO A 144 2.45 -31.17 3.46
C PRO A 144 3.41 -32.30 3.84
N THR A 145 3.14 -33.52 3.36
CA THR A 145 4.18 -34.56 3.38
C THR A 145 5.32 -34.17 2.44
N GLN A 146 6.49 -34.79 2.56
CA GLN A 146 7.60 -34.56 1.62
C GLN A 146 7.15 -34.75 0.15
N ARG A 147 6.31 -35.75 -0.12
CA ARG A 147 5.80 -36.02 -1.48
C ARG A 147 4.89 -34.91 -1.98
N ASP A 148 4.04 -34.37 -1.11
CA ASP A 148 3.15 -33.25 -1.43
C ASP A 148 3.99 -32.01 -1.74
N PHE A 149 5.02 -31.74 -0.93
CA PHE A 149 5.95 -30.63 -1.15
C PHE A 149 6.72 -30.76 -2.47
N GLU A 150 7.18 -31.96 -2.82
CA GLU A 150 7.86 -32.21 -4.10
C GLU A 150 6.92 -32.03 -5.30
N ALA A 151 5.66 -32.47 -5.19
CA ALA A 151 4.65 -32.28 -6.22
C ALA A 151 4.32 -30.80 -6.41
N PHE A 152 4.10 -30.09 -5.30
CA PHE A 152 3.87 -28.66 -5.27
C PHE A 152 5.04 -27.87 -5.86
N SER A 153 6.28 -28.22 -5.47
CA SER A 153 7.50 -27.60 -5.99
C SER A 153 7.63 -27.74 -7.50
N ARG A 154 7.21 -28.88 -8.08
CA ARG A 154 7.19 -29.07 -9.55
C ARG A 154 6.17 -28.15 -10.23
N LYS A 155 4.97 -27.98 -9.66
CA LYS A 155 3.97 -27.03 -10.17
C LYS A 155 4.53 -25.60 -10.11
N PHE A 156 5.15 -25.21 -9.00
CA PHE A 156 5.76 -23.88 -8.83
C PHE A 156 6.91 -23.62 -9.82
N VAL A 157 7.81 -24.59 -10.02
CA VAL A 157 8.88 -24.46 -11.03
C VAL A 157 8.31 -24.34 -12.44
N THR A 158 7.21 -25.02 -12.74
CA THR A 158 6.52 -24.91 -14.03
C THR A 158 5.96 -23.51 -14.22
N PHE A 159 5.30 -22.96 -13.21
CA PHE A 159 4.84 -21.57 -13.18
C PHE A 159 5.98 -20.57 -13.44
N CYS A 160 7.11 -20.69 -12.73
CA CYS A 160 8.27 -19.82 -12.92
C CYS A 160 8.84 -19.89 -14.35
N LYS A 161 8.80 -21.06 -14.98
CA LYS A 161 9.22 -21.20 -16.39
C LYS A 161 8.24 -20.53 -17.34
N ILE A 162 6.92 -20.72 -17.14
CA ILE A 162 5.88 -20.11 -17.97
C ILE A 162 6.00 -18.58 -17.93
N THR A 163 6.14 -18.00 -16.74
CA THR A 163 6.26 -16.54 -16.55
C THR A 163 7.54 -15.98 -17.16
N GLN A 164 8.68 -16.68 -17.10
CA GLN A 164 9.90 -16.28 -17.81
C GLN A 164 9.73 -16.30 -19.33
N THR A 165 9.02 -17.30 -19.87
CA THR A 165 8.80 -17.42 -21.32
C THR A 165 7.78 -16.40 -21.85
N HIS A 166 6.76 -16.06 -21.06
CA HIS A 166 5.74 -15.06 -21.42
C HIS A 166 6.19 -13.61 -21.14
N GLY A 167 7.03 -13.38 -20.14
CA GLY A 167 7.66 -12.08 -19.87
C GLY A 167 8.57 -11.59 -21.01
N LEU A 168 9.12 -12.51 -21.81
CA LEU A 168 9.84 -12.21 -23.06
C LEU A 168 8.94 -11.80 -24.23
N LYS A 169 7.62 -12.07 -24.17
CA LYS A 169 6.67 -11.74 -25.24
C LYS A 169 5.81 -10.52 -24.99
N LYS A 170 5.61 -10.09 -23.73
CA LYS A 170 4.76 -8.94 -23.38
C LYS A 170 5.49 -7.57 -23.40
N HIS A 171 6.78 -7.56 -23.73
CA HIS A 171 7.63 -6.36 -23.81
C HIS A 171 8.29 -6.14 -25.19
N MET A 172 7.77 -6.77 -26.25
CA MET A 172 8.07 -6.40 -27.65
C MET A 172 6.86 -5.71 -28.29
#